data_AF-A0A379XPV4-F1
#
_entry.id   AF-A0A379XPV4-F1
#
_cell.length_a   1.000
_cell.length_b   1.000
_cell.length_c   1.000
_cell.angle_alpha   90.00
_cell.angle_beta   90.00
_cell.angle_gamma   90.00
#
_symmetry.space_group_name_H-M   'P 1'
#
loop_
_entity.id
_entity.type
_entity.pdbx_description
1 polymer ?
#
loop_
_entity_poly.entity_id
_entity_poly.type
_entity_poly.pdbx_seq_one_letter_code
_entity_poly.pdbx_strand_id
1 'polypeptide(L)'
;MKPQAIIFDLDGVITDTAHLHFMAWKQIADEMGIVIDEAFNDSLKGISRMASLQRILQHGGKEGRLSESECQHWASRKKRNLCQFLTPVDAPFRFARDSGITQYADRVADPDSTRLGIA
;
A
#
# COMPACT_ATOMS: atom_id res chain seq x y z
N MET A 1 -9.47 25.76 17.07
CA MET A 1 -10.46 25.18 16.13
C MET A 1 -10.12 23.70 15.98
N LYS A 2 -11.08 22.80 16.19
CA LYS A 2 -10.87 21.35 16.01
C LYS A 2 -11.25 20.94 14.57
N PRO A 3 -10.61 19.92 13.98
CA PRO A 3 -10.92 19.45 12.63
C PRO A 3 -12.31 18.79 12.58
N GLN A 4 -13.05 19.00 11.50
CA GLN A 4 -14.33 18.31 11.29
C GLN A 4 -14.15 16.84 10.89
N ALA A 5 -13.02 16.51 10.25
CA ALA A 5 -12.67 15.15 9.90
C ALA A 5 -11.15 14.96 9.89
N ILE A 6 -10.72 13.72 10.19
CA ILE A 6 -9.33 13.26 10.05
C ILE A 6 -9.38 12.00 9.19
N ILE A 7 -8.59 11.98 8.12
CA ILE A 7 -8.48 10.84 7.21
C ILE A 7 -7.05 10.33 7.31
N PHE A 8 -6.91 9.06 7.67
CA PHE A 8 -5.61 8.39 7.78
C PHE A 8 -5.35 7.54 6.54
N ASP A 9 -4.10 7.50 6.10
CA ASP A 9 -3.66 6.43 5.21
C ASP A 9 -3.58 5.11 6.00
N LEU A 10 -3.60 3.98 5.29
CA LEU A 10 -3.50 2.66 5.89
C LEU A 10 -2.02 2.22 5.98
N ASP A 11 -1.35 2.16 4.82
CA ASP A 11 -0.01 1.59 4.67
C ASP A 11 1.06 2.51 5.27
N GLY A 12 1.81 2.04 6.27
CA GLY A 12 2.86 2.81 6.95
C GLY A 12 2.34 3.88 7.92
N VAL A 13 1.02 4.05 8.03
CA VAL A 13 0.38 4.97 8.98
C VAL A 13 -0.35 4.13 10.04
N ILE A 14 -1.46 3.49 9.69
CA ILE A 14 -2.20 2.61 10.62
C ILE A 14 -1.49 1.28 10.82
N THR A 15 -0.88 0.73 9.77
CA THR A 15 -0.25 -0.60 9.80
C THR A 15 1.00 -0.65 8.93
N ASP A 16 2.02 -1.43 9.33
CA ASP A 16 3.26 -1.57 8.56
C ASP A 16 3.14 -2.65 7.46
N THR A 17 2.44 -2.30 6.39
CA THR A 17 2.24 -3.15 5.20
C THR A 17 3.01 -2.64 3.98
N ALA A 18 3.71 -1.50 4.10
CA ALA A 18 4.47 -0.89 3.01
C ALA A 18 5.58 -1.82 2.49
N HIS A 19 6.28 -2.52 3.40
CA HIS A 19 7.27 -3.52 3.04
C HIS A 19 6.65 -4.72 2.28
N LEU A 20 5.45 -5.16 2.68
CA LEU A 20 4.76 -6.27 2.00
C LEU A 20 4.35 -5.90 0.57
N HIS A 21 3.99 -4.62 0.35
CA HIS A 21 3.72 -4.11 -0.99
C HIS A 21 4.97 -4.15 -1.87
N PHE A 22 6.13 -3.75 -1.33
CA PHE A 22 7.41 -3.85 -2.01
C PHE A 22 7.72 -5.30 -2.38
N MET A 23 7.64 -6.23 -1.42
CA MET A 23 7.90 -7.66 -1.67
C MET A 23 7.01 -8.23 -2.78
N ALA A 24 5.71 -7.91 -2.76
CA ALA A 24 4.77 -8.38 -3.77
C ALA A 24 5.08 -7.80 -5.16
N TRP A 25 5.51 -6.54 -5.25
CA TRP A 25 5.94 -5.95 -6.51
C TRP A 25 7.28 -6.50 -7.00
N LYS A 26 8.24 -6.68 -6.09
CA LYS A 26 9.55 -7.22 -6.39
C LYS A 26 9.44 -8.63 -6.97
N GLN A 27 8.62 -9.49 -6.38
CA GLN A 27 8.38 -10.83 -6.92
C GLN A 27 7.83 -10.79 -8.36
N ILE A 28 6.91 -9.89 -8.67
CA ILE A 28 6.37 -9.73 -10.03
C ILE A 28 7.41 -9.18 -10.99
N ALA A 29 8.17 -8.17 -10.55
CA ALA A 29 9.24 -7.57 -11.34
C ALA A 29 10.32 -8.61 -11.67
N ASP A 30 10.76 -9.39 -10.68
CA ASP A 30 11.75 -10.46 -10.83
C ASP A 30 11.26 -11.55 -11.81
N GLU A 31 10.00 -11.98 -11.73
CA GLU A 31 9.41 -12.92 -12.69
C GLU A 31 9.36 -12.34 -14.12
N MET A 32 9.25 -11.03 -14.24
CA MET A 32 9.36 -10.31 -15.52
C MET A 32 10.81 -9.99 -15.88
N GLY A 33 11.82 -10.36 -15.10
CA GLY A 33 13.21 -9.99 -15.33
C GLY A 33 13.46 -8.48 -15.24
N ILE A 34 12.73 -7.78 -14.37
CA ILE A 34 12.87 -6.36 -14.07
C ILE A 34 13.38 -6.25 -12.63
N VAL A 35 14.51 -5.58 -12.44
CA VAL A 35 15.04 -5.33 -11.10
C VAL A 35 14.43 -4.04 -10.58
N ILE A 36 13.88 -4.07 -9.37
CA ILE A 36 13.44 -2.88 -8.64
C ILE A 36 14.08 -2.84 -7.25
N ASP A 37 14.41 -1.64 -6.79
CA ASP A 37 14.95 -1.39 -5.44
C ASP A 37 13.95 -0.60 -4.58
N GLU A 38 14.34 -0.31 -3.34
CA GLU A 38 13.51 0.42 -2.39
C GLU A 38 13.26 1.87 -2.84
N ALA A 39 14.26 2.51 -3.45
CA ALA A 39 14.14 3.88 -3.96
C ALA A 39 13.11 3.96 -5.10
N PHE A 40 13.10 2.99 -6.00
CA PHE A 40 12.06 2.87 -7.01
C PHE A 40 10.70 2.56 -6.38
N ASN A 41 10.62 1.66 -5.41
CA ASN A 41 9.37 1.32 -4.73
C ASN A 41 8.75 2.54 -4.01
N ASP A 42 9.57 3.42 -3.45
CA ASP A 42 9.09 4.68 -2.86
C ASP A 42 8.34 5.55 -3.89
N SER A 43 8.76 5.53 -5.15
CA SER A 43 8.05 6.21 -6.25
C SER A 43 6.70 5.57 -6.61
N LEU A 44 6.36 4.40 -6.04
CA LEU A 44 5.09 3.70 -6.24
C LEU A 44 4.08 3.95 -5.11
N LYS A 45 4.49 4.60 -4.01
CA LYS A 45 3.61 4.90 -2.86
C LYS A 45 2.46 5.83 -3.29
N GLY A 46 1.24 5.51 -2.83
CA GLY A 46 0.03 6.28 -3.15
C GLY A 46 -0.46 6.15 -4.60
N ILE A 47 0.11 5.25 -5.40
CA ILE A 47 -0.26 5.06 -6.81
C ILE A 47 -1.12 3.82 -6.97
N SER A 48 -2.10 3.90 -7.87
CA SER A 48 -2.99 2.77 -8.15
C SER A 48 -2.19 1.55 -8.61
N ARG A 49 -2.75 0.35 -8.37
CA ARG A 49 -2.08 -0.90 -8.74
C ARG A 49 -1.73 -0.97 -10.22
N MET A 50 -2.59 -0.42 -11.08
CA MET A 50 -2.36 -0.46 -12.52
C MET A 50 -1.31 0.54 -12.98
N ALA A 51 -1.37 1.76 -12.46
CA ALA A 51 -0.33 2.75 -12.72
C ALA A 51 1.04 2.29 -12.17
N SER A 52 1.06 1.59 -11.02
CA SER A 52 2.29 1.00 -10.48
C SER A 52 2.87 -0.08 -11.40
N LEU A 53 2.03 -0.99 -11.92
CA LEU A 53 2.48 -2.00 -12.89
C LEU A 53 3.04 -1.35 -14.15
N GLN A 54 2.37 -0.31 -14.68
CA GLN A 54 2.84 0.42 -15.85
C GLN A 54 4.21 1.05 -15.60
N ARG A 55 4.44 1.67 -14.43
CA ARG A 55 5.74 2.22 -14.06
C ARG A 55 6.82 1.17 -13.94
N ILE A 56 6.52 0.00 -13.37
CA ILE A 56 7.47 -1.13 -13.30
C ILE A 56 7.85 -1.58 -14.72
N LEU A 57 6.87 -1.75 -15.61
CA LEU A 57 7.12 -2.14 -16.99
C LEU A 57 7.95 -1.08 -17.73
N GLN A 58 7.65 0.20 -17.54
CA GLN A 58 8.41 1.31 -18.09
C GLN A 58 9.86 1.31 -17.59
N HIS A 59 10.06 1.13 -16.28
CA HIS A 59 11.38 1.03 -15.66
C HIS A 59 12.21 -0.11 -16.25
N GLY A 60 11.58 -1.26 -16.51
CA GLY A 60 12.20 -2.41 -17.15
C GLY A 60 12.32 -2.36 -18.67
N GLY A 61 11.91 -1.27 -19.33
CA GLY A 61 11.90 -1.17 -20.80
C GLY A 61 10.92 -2.14 -21.50
N LYS A 62 9.86 -2.54 -20.80
CA LYS A 62 8.81 -3.47 -21.26
C LYS A 62 7.44 -2.81 -21.40
N GLU A 63 7.39 -1.48 -21.43
CA GLU A 63 6.17 -0.73 -21.70
C GLU A 63 5.53 -1.18 -23.03
N GLY A 64 4.20 -1.35 -23.03
CA GLY A 64 3.46 -1.79 -24.22
C GLY A 64 3.70 -3.24 -24.66
N ARG A 65 4.51 -4.02 -23.94
CA ARG A 65 4.76 -5.45 -24.28
C ARG A 65 3.67 -6.41 -23.81
N LEU A 66 2.83 -5.96 -22.88
CA LEU A 66 1.74 -6.75 -22.34
C LEU A 66 0.41 -6.21 -22.86
N SER A 67 -0.46 -7.11 -23.25
CA SER A 67 -1.86 -6.82 -23.50
C SER A 67 -2.58 -6.39 -22.21
N GLU A 68 -3.78 -5.84 -22.34
CA GLU A 68 -4.59 -5.45 -21.19
C GLU A 68 -4.94 -6.65 -20.29
N SER A 69 -5.24 -7.81 -20.89
CA SER A 69 -5.56 -9.03 -20.14
C SER A 69 -4.36 -9.56 -19.35
N GLU A 70 -3.15 -9.47 -19.93
CA GLU A 70 -1.92 -9.81 -19.22
C GLU A 70 -1.65 -8.82 -18.08
N CYS A 71 -1.84 -7.52 -18.30
CA CYS A 71 -1.73 -6.52 -17.23
C CYS A 71 -2.68 -6.83 -16.07
N GLN A 72 -3.93 -7.17 -16.35
CA GLN A 72 -4.93 -7.55 -15.34
C GLN A 72 -4.54 -8.83 -14.61
N HIS A 73 -3.99 -9.82 -15.33
CA HIS A 73 -3.46 -11.04 -14.74
C HIS A 73 -2.37 -10.72 -13.70
N TRP A 74 -1.36 -9.93 -14.07
CA TRP A 74 -0.28 -9.54 -13.16
C TRP A 74 -0.75 -8.70 -11.97
N ALA A 75 -1.68 -7.77 -12.18
CA ALA A 75 -2.28 -7.00 -11.08
C ALA A 75 -3.02 -7.89 -10.08
N SER A 76 -3.73 -8.89 -10.59
CA SER A 76 -4.47 -9.85 -9.78
C SER A 76 -3.52 -10.77 -9.01
N ARG A 77 -2.42 -11.20 -9.64
CA ARG A 77 -1.34 -11.93 -8.97
C ARG A 77 -0.71 -11.12 -7.85
N LYS A 78 -0.46 -9.81 -8.05
CA LYS A 78 0.08 -8.92 -7.00
C LYS A 78 -0.79 -8.97 -5.76
N LYS A 79 -2.10 -8.84 -5.94
CA LYS A 79 -3.08 -8.87 -4.84
C LYS A 79 -2.99 -10.20 -4.08
N ARG A 80 -2.93 -11.32 -4.80
CA ARG A 80 -2.82 -12.65 -4.19
C ARG A 80 -1.52 -12.81 -3.40
N ASN A 81 -0.38 -12.42 -3.97
CA ASN A 81 0.92 -12.50 -3.27
C ASN A 81 0.91 -11.63 -2.00
N LEU A 82 0.38 -10.41 -2.08
CA LEU A 82 0.21 -9.56 -0.91
C LEU A 82 -0.63 -10.25 0.18
N CYS A 83 -1.78 -10.83 -0.18
CA CYS A 83 -2.62 -11.55 0.78
C CYS A 83 -1.94 -12.77 1.41
N GLN A 84 -0.95 -13.38 0.76
CA GLN A 84 -0.18 -14.49 1.34
C GLN A 84 0.82 -14.01 2.39
N PHE A 85 1.33 -12.78 2.27
CA PHE A 85 2.20 -12.18 3.28
C PHE A 85 1.41 -11.66 4.49
N LEU A 86 0.12 -11.42 4.32
CA LEU A 86 -0.78 -11.10 5.41
C LEU A 86 -1.11 -12.39 6.17
N THR A 87 -0.48 -12.58 7.33
CA THR A 87 -0.96 -13.55 8.31
C THR A 87 -2.28 -13.04 8.91
N PRO A 88 -3.24 -13.91 9.27
CA PRO A 88 -4.39 -13.49 10.06
C PRO A 88 -3.88 -12.75 11.31
N VAL A 89 -4.22 -11.48 11.41
CA VAL A 89 -3.91 -10.70 12.61
C VAL A 89 -4.96 -11.03 13.65
N ASP A 90 -4.57 -11.71 14.72
CA ASP A 90 -5.48 -12.02 15.84
C ASP A 90 -5.89 -10.79 16.68
N ALA A 91 -5.45 -9.57 16.32
CA ALA A 91 -5.98 -8.35 16.95
C ALA A 91 -5.73 -7.09 16.10
N PRO A 92 -6.77 -6.48 15.47
CA PRO A 92 -6.68 -5.14 14.89
C PRO A 92 -6.30 -4.04 15.90
N PHE A 93 -6.38 -4.32 17.21
CA PHE A 93 -6.14 -3.35 18.29
C PHE A 93 -4.67 -3.13 18.68
N ARG A 94 -3.72 -4.02 18.33
CA ARG A 94 -2.31 -3.83 18.73
C ARG A 94 -1.59 -2.78 17.89
N PHE A 95 -1.75 -2.81 16.58
CA PHE A 95 -0.96 -1.98 15.66
C PHE A 95 -1.26 -0.48 15.75
N ALA A 96 -2.53 -0.07 15.84
CA ALA A 96 -2.89 1.34 15.98
C ALA A 96 -2.39 1.98 17.29
N ARG A 97 -2.15 1.14 18.32
CA ARG A 97 -1.67 1.57 19.63
C ARG A 97 -0.16 1.78 19.64
N ASP A 98 0.57 0.95 18.92
CA ASP A 98 2.03 1.02 18.79
C ASP A 98 2.48 2.12 17.82
N SER A 99 1.64 2.51 16.85
CA SER A 99 1.92 3.63 15.92
C SER A 99 1.67 5.03 16.50
N GLY A 100 1.14 5.12 17.73
CA GLY A 100 0.79 6.40 18.36
C GLY A 100 -0.42 7.11 17.73
N ILE A 101 -1.07 6.51 16.73
CA ILE A 101 -2.24 7.09 16.04
C ILE A 101 -3.42 7.27 16.98
N THR A 102 -3.63 6.34 17.91
CA THR A 102 -4.68 6.50 18.94
C THR A 102 -4.44 7.76 19.77
N GLN A 103 -3.19 7.99 20.22
CA GLN A 103 -2.83 9.15 21.03
C GLN A 103 -2.89 10.46 20.23
N TYR A 104 -2.55 10.41 18.94
CA TYR A 104 -2.72 11.53 18.04
C TYR A 104 -4.20 11.89 17.89
N ALA A 105 -5.05 10.92 17.57
CA ALA A 105 -6.49 11.12 17.42
C ALA A 105 -7.10 11.67 18.71
N ASP A 106 -6.76 11.11 19.87
CA ASP A 106 -7.24 11.59 21.18
C ASP A 106 -6.85 13.05 21.45
N ARG A 107 -5.69 13.49 20.95
CA ARG A 107 -5.20 14.87 21.15
C ARG A 107 -5.91 15.87 20.24
N VAL A 108 -6.17 15.49 18.99
CA VAL A 108 -6.61 16.45 17.96
C VAL A 108 -8.10 16.37 17.65
N ALA A 109 -8.75 15.24 17.92
CA ALA A 109 -10.17 15.04 17.62
C ALA A 109 -11.07 15.66 18.70
N ASP A 110 -12.24 16.08 18.26
CA ASP A 110 -13.40 16.25 19.10
C ASP A 110 -14.19 14.93 19.11
N PRO A 111 -14.38 14.28 20.27
CA PRO A 111 -15.09 13.00 20.32
C PRO A 111 -16.56 13.11 19.87
N ASP A 112 -17.17 14.30 19.97
CA ASP A 112 -18.58 14.51 19.65
C ASP A 112 -18.80 14.96 18.20
N SER A 113 -17.77 15.46 17.52
CA SER A 113 -17.95 16.11 16.21
C SER A 113 -16.89 15.81 15.15
N THR A 114 -15.70 15.33 15.52
CA THR A 114 -14.67 14.96 14.53
C THR A 114 -14.93 13.56 13.99
N ARG A 115 -15.07 13.43 12.67
CA ARG A 115 -15.20 12.13 12.00
C ARG A 115 -13.83 11.54 11.68
N LEU A 116 -13.66 10.24 11.90
CA LEU A 116 -12.43 9.52 11.52
C LEU A 116 -12.71 8.66 10.27
N GLY A 117 -11.76 8.64 9.35
CA GLY A 117 -11.83 7.84 8.13
C GLY A 117 -10.47 7.29 7.70
N ILE A 118 -10.49 6.35 6.76
CA ILE A 118 -9.31 5.79 6.09
C ILE A 118 -9.42 6.12 4.60
N ALA A 119 -8.32 6.58 3.99
CA ALA A 119 -8.23 6.89 2.57
C ALA A 119 -8.05 5.64 1.69
#